data_AF-A0AA91DIS8-F1
#
_entry.id   AF-A0AA91DIS8-F1
#
_cell.length_a   1.000
_cell.length_b   1.000
_cell.length_c   1.000
_cell.angle_alpha   90.00
_cell.angle_beta   90.00
_cell.angle_gamma   90.00
#
_symmetry.space_group_name_H-M   'P 1'
#
loop_
_entity.id
_entity.type
_entity.pdbx_description
1 polymer ?
#
loop_
_entity_poly.entity_id
_entity_poly.type
_entity_poly.pdbx_seq_one_letter_code
_entity_poly.pdbx_strand_id
1 'polypeptide(L)'
;MENGRILRPDRASTMPLPKPLLLQRAYLLLIAVLVFVGCWVAPIDAPARAQVNDGLKRALTTFAAARALGAVVSVAQGTQVDATPGGVGVSFAPGQALKPLNELIEQFAAVMLAASVSFGIQLVLLSIGAHHLMSYLVCAVALAWIVWRWRRGSSPRWLQSALIGLLLVRFAVPLAAVANEGLYRVFMANDYQVALSGIEKSPTAVVDATQEAPVAQEGWRDRIERWLPKLPNLKATYDQILKSASDWAERIVKLIALFVLQTIVLPLVFLFAAWRLARAAIREPLRK
;
A
#
# COMPACT_ATOMS: atom_id res chain seq x y z
N MET A 1 -1.44 -14.31 96.02
CA MET A 1 -0.08 -14.26 95.47
C MET A 1 -0.14 -14.99 94.14
N GLU A 2 -0.33 -14.23 93.05
CA GLU A 2 0.70 -13.94 92.02
C GLU A 2 1.19 -15.22 91.34
N ASN A 3 1.33 -15.38 90.03
CA ASN A 3 1.38 -14.53 88.84
C ASN A 3 1.14 -15.55 87.68
N GLY A 4 0.56 -15.26 86.53
CA GLY A 4 0.85 -14.15 85.64
C GLY A 4 0.37 -14.61 84.25
N ARG A 5 -0.65 -13.94 83.73
CA ARG A 5 -1.11 -14.14 82.35
C ARG A 5 -0.04 -13.59 81.41
N ILE A 6 0.65 -14.47 80.70
CA ILE A 6 1.52 -14.06 79.59
C ILE A 6 0.67 -14.09 78.32
N LEU A 7 0.06 -12.95 77.99
CA LEU A 7 -0.43 -12.64 76.66
C LEU A 7 0.79 -12.52 75.73
N ARG A 8 1.04 -13.54 74.91
CA ARG A 8 2.01 -13.41 73.81
C ARG A 8 1.40 -12.52 72.71
N PRO A 9 2.10 -11.49 72.24
CA PRO A 9 1.62 -10.68 71.13
C PRO A 9 1.65 -11.51 69.84
N ASP A 10 0.57 -11.37 69.06
CA ASP A 10 0.41 -11.91 67.72
C ASP A 10 1.68 -11.73 66.88
N ARG A 11 2.30 -12.85 66.52
CA ARG A 11 3.22 -12.86 65.39
C ARG A 11 2.36 -12.64 64.15
N ALA A 12 2.34 -11.40 63.67
CA ALA A 12 1.85 -11.06 62.34
C ALA A 12 2.50 -12.00 61.33
N SER A 13 1.74 -13.02 60.93
CA SER A 13 2.09 -13.90 59.82
C SER A 13 2.16 -13.02 58.57
N THR A 14 3.37 -12.71 58.12
CA THR A 14 3.62 -12.22 56.77
C THR A 14 3.29 -13.36 55.81
N MET A 15 2.00 -13.61 55.58
CA MET A 15 1.56 -14.55 54.57
C MET A 15 2.14 -14.08 53.22
N PRO A 16 2.97 -14.90 52.55
CA PRO A 16 3.36 -14.59 51.18
C PRO A 16 2.08 -14.55 50.34
N LEU A 17 1.85 -13.43 49.66
CA LEU A 17 0.72 -13.25 48.76
C LEU A 17 0.58 -14.48 47.84
N PRO A 18 -0.62 -15.06 47.68
CA PRO A 18 -0.80 -16.24 46.86
C PRO A 18 -0.32 -15.98 45.42
N LYS A 19 0.51 -16.89 44.89
CA LYS A 19 1.10 -16.87 43.53
C LYS A 19 0.18 -16.36 42.39
N PRO A 20 -1.14 -16.64 42.32
CA PRO A 20 -2.01 -16.09 41.27
C PRO A 20 -2.10 -14.56 41.25
N LEU A 21 -1.98 -13.88 42.40
CA LEU A 21 -2.09 -12.41 42.47
C LEU A 21 -0.85 -11.72 41.90
N LEU A 22 0.34 -12.29 42.10
CA LEU A 22 1.59 -11.75 41.53
C LEU A 22 1.60 -11.92 40.01
N LEU A 23 1.15 -13.06 39.49
CA LEU A 23 1.06 -13.31 38.05
C LEU A 23 0.06 -12.35 37.39
N GLN A 24 -1.08 -12.11 38.03
CA GLN A 24 -2.09 -11.17 37.55
C GLN A 24 -1.57 -9.72 37.54
N ARG A 25 -0.85 -9.29 38.58
CA ARG A 25 -0.25 -7.95 38.64
C ARG A 25 0.86 -7.79 37.60
N ALA A 26 1.69 -8.80 37.40
CA ALA A 26 2.72 -8.80 36.36
C ALA A 26 2.11 -8.70 34.95
N TYR A 27 1.02 -9.42 34.68
CA TYR A 27 0.29 -9.34 33.40
C TYR A 27 -0.30 -7.95 33.15
N LEU A 28 -0.91 -7.32 34.16
CA LEU A 28 -1.45 -5.96 34.03
C LEU A 28 -0.34 -4.93 33.80
N LEU A 29 0.79 -5.07 34.48
CA LEU A 29 1.97 -4.23 34.26
C LEU A 29 2.54 -4.42 32.86
N LEU A 30 2.61 -5.66 32.36
CA LEU A 30 3.05 -5.94 31.00
C LEU A 30 2.17 -5.23 29.96
N ILE A 31 0.84 -5.31 30.09
CA ILE A 31 -0.09 -4.60 29.20
C ILE A 31 0.11 -3.09 29.30
N ALA A 32 0.21 -2.56 30.53
CA ALA A 32 0.41 -1.13 30.75
C ALA A 32 1.69 -0.62 30.09
N VAL A 33 2.80 -1.36 30.25
CA VAL A 33 4.09 -1.06 29.63
C VAL A 33 3.98 -1.15 28.11
N LEU A 34 3.34 -2.20 27.56
CA LEU A 34 3.15 -2.33 26.11
C LEU A 34 2.34 -1.16 25.52
N VAL A 35 1.23 -0.79 26.15
CA VAL A 35 0.41 0.34 25.71
C VAL A 35 1.18 1.65 25.83
N PHE A 36 1.90 1.86 26.92
CA PHE A 36 2.69 3.08 27.13
C PHE A 36 3.84 3.19 26.13
N VAL A 37 4.62 2.12 25.94
CA VAL A 37 5.71 2.05 24.96
C VAL A 37 5.17 2.26 23.54
N GLY A 38 4.05 1.61 23.18
CA GLY A 38 3.44 1.75 21.86
C GLY A 38 2.85 3.14 21.59
N CYS A 39 2.31 3.82 22.61
CA CYS A 39 1.74 5.16 22.46
C CYS A 39 2.77 6.30 22.50
N TRP A 40 3.91 6.10 23.17
CA TRP A 40 4.85 7.20 23.48
C TRP A 40 6.31 6.94 23.10
N VAL A 41 6.82 5.71 23.25
CA VAL A 41 8.26 5.42 23.12
C VAL A 41 8.63 4.96 21.71
N ALA A 42 7.78 4.16 21.08
CA ALA A 42 7.97 3.65 19.73
C ALA A 42 6.73 3.94 18.88
N PRO A 43 6.50 5.20 18.47
CA PRO A 43 5.36 5.53 17.62
C PRO A 43 5.52 4.84 16.27
N ILE A 44 4.78 3.74 16.09
CA ILE A 44 4.66 2.99 14.82
C ILE A 44 4.16 3.93 13.69
N ASP A 45 3.57 5.06 14.06
CA ASP A 45 3.11 6.12 13.16
C ASP A 45 4.22 6.64 12.22
N ALA A 46 5.46 6.81 12.70
CA ALA A 46 6.55 7.34 11.88
C ALA A 46 6.97 6.38 10.75
N PRO A 47 7.34 5.11 11.02
CA PRO A 47 7.64 4.15 9.96
C PRO A 47 6.42 3.85 9.07
N ALA A 48 5.21 3.82 9.64
CA ALA A 48 3.98 3.66 8.86
C ALA A 48 3.76 4.79 7.85
N ARG A 49 3.97 6.05 8.26
CA ARG A 49 3.83 7.22 7.39
C ARG A 49 4.90 7.25 6.31
N ALA A 50 6.15 6.97 6.66
CA ALA A 50 7.25 6.89 5.69
C ALA A 50 6.90 5.86 4.60
N GLN A 51 6.41 4.69 5.01
CA GLN A 51 6.01 3.63 4.10
C GLN A 51 4.89 4.03 3.14
N VAL A 52 3.80 4.58 3.68
CA VAL A 52 2.66 5.01 2.86
C VAL A 52 3.07 6.12 1.89
N ASN A 53 3.95 7.03 2.33
CA ASN A 53 4.49 8.10 1.50
C ASN A 53 5.37 7.56 0.37
N ASP A 54 6.20 6.55 0.62
CA ASP A 54 6.99 5.90 -0.41
C ASP A 54 6.12 5.12 -1.41
N GLY A 55 5.03 4.50 -0.95
CA GLY A 55 3.99 3.92 -1.81
C GLY A 55 3.32 4.98 -2.69
N LEU A 56 2.94 6.12 -2.11
CA LEU A 56 2.33 7.25 -2.83
C LEU A 56 3.27 7.80 -3.90
N LYS A 57 4.54 8.05 -3.57
CA LYS A 57 5.54 8.53 -4.54
C LYS A 57 5.71 7.57 -5.70
N ARG A 58 5.79 6.28 -5.42
CA ARG A 58 5.89 5.24 -6.46
C ARG A 58 4.65 5.20 -7.35
N ALA A 59 3.45 5.32 -6.78
CA ALA A 59 2.21 5.37 -7.56
C ALA A 59 2.13 6.62 -8.45
N LEU A 60 2.49 7.80 -7.92
CA LEU A 60 2.45 9.07 -8.65
C LEU A 60 3.49 9.15 -9.77
N THR A 61 4.72 8.71 -9.52
CA THR A 61 5.79 8.63 -10.55
C THR A 61 5.39 7.70 -11.68
N THR A 62 4.87 6.51 -11.34
CA THR A 62 4.37 5.53 -12.32
C THR A 62 3.16 6.08 -13.09
N PHE A 63 2.23 6.78 -12.43
CA PHE A 63 1.09 7.44 -13.07
C PHE A 63 1.53 8.51 -14.08
N ALA A 64 2.47 9.38 -13.67
CA ALA A 64 3.00 10.42 -14.53
C ALA A 64 3.71 9.83 -15.76
N ALA A 65 4.52 8.79 -15.57
CA ALA A 65 5.18 8.07 -16.66
C ALA A 65 4.15 7.47 -17.64
N ALA A 66 3.12 6.79 -17.12
CA ALA A 66 2.04 6.25 -17.95
C ALA A 66 1.30 7.34 -18.74
N ARG A 67 0.97 8.48 -18.10
CA ARG A 67 0.32 9.61 -18.80
C ARG A 67 1.20 10.25 -19.86
N ALA A 68 2.50 10.38 -19.61
CA ALA A 68 3.45 10.87 -20.59
C ALA A 68 3.52 9.94 -21.81
N LEU A 69 3.63 8.63 -21.59
CA LEU A 69 3.61 7.63 -22.66
C LEU A 69 2.29 7.65 -23.44
N GLY A 70 1.15 7.74 -22.77
CA GLY A 70 -0.16 7.83 -23.41
C GLY A 70 -0.28 9.08 -24.29
N ALA A 71 0.26 10.23 -23.86
CA ALA A 71 0.27 11.45 -24.65
C ALA A 71 1.08 11.30 -25.95
N VAL A 72 2.27 10.68 -25.86
CA VAL A 72 3.13 10.40 -27.02
C VAL A 72 2.44 9.47 -28.01
N VAL A 73 1.87 8.36 -27.51
CA VAL A 73 1.18 7.38 -28.36
C VAL A 73 -0.04 8.02 -29.02
N SER A 74 -0.81 8.86 -28.31
CA SER A 74 -1.96 9.56 -28.86
C SER A 74 -1.60 10.49 -30.03
N VAL A 75 -0.47 11.21 -29.94
CA VAL A 75 0.04 12.04 -31.05
C VAL A 75 0.41 11.18 -32.27
N ALA A 76 1.08 10.04 -32.04
CA ALA A 76 1.39 9.10 -33.12
C ALA A 76 0.12 8.49 -33.75
N GLN A 77 -0.93 8.28 -32.97
CA GLN A 77 -2.23 7.79 -33.46
C GLN A 77 -2.95 8.80 -34.35
N GLY A 78 -2.85 10.09 -34.01
CA GLY A 78 -3.47 11.18 -34.78
C GLY A 78 -2.76 11.49 -36.10
N THR A 79 -1.59 10.91 -36.35
CA THR A 79 -0.85 11.10 -37.61
C THR A 79 -1.46 10.23 -38.71
N GLN A 80 -2.57 10.70 -39.28
CA GLN A 80 -3.12 10.16 -40.52
C GLN A 80 -2.43 10.79 -41.72
N VAL A 81 -1.85 9.95 -42.58
CA VAL A 81 -1.38 10.38 -43.89
C VAL A 81 -2.46 9.99 -44.89
N ASP A 82 -3.30 10.94 -45.27
CA ASP A 82 -4.24 10.80 -46.38
C ASP A 82 -3.45 10.81 -47.71
N ALA A 83 -2.77 9.71 -48.00
CA ALA A 83 -2.25 9.47 -49.32
C ALA A 83 -3.39 8.93 -50.19
N THR A 84 -3.87 9.71 -51.15
CA THR A 84 -4.82 9.26 -52.18
C THR A 84 -4.08 8.97 -53.50
N PRO A 85 -3.38 7.84 -53.65
CA PRO A 85 -2.84 7.45 -54.95
C PRO A 85 -3.99 6.87 -55.80
N GLY A 86 -4.50 7.68 -56.73
CA GLY A 86 -5.41 7.19 -57.79
C GLY A 86 -6.91 7.17 -57.48
N GLY A 87 -7.40 8.01 -56.54
CA GLY A 87 -8.85 8.22 -56.33
C GLY A 87 -9.59 7.09 -55.59
N VAL A 88 -8.90 6.01 -55.24
CA VAL A 88 -9.38 4.99 -54.29
C VAL A 88 -8.77 5.34 -52.93
N GLY A 89 -9.59 5.83 -52.00
CA GLY A 89 -9.16 6.20 -50.66
C GLY A 89 -8.79 4.98 -49.83
N VAL A 90 -7.56 4.48 -49.99
CA VAL A 90 -6.99 3.48 -49.08
C VAL A 90 -6.35 4.24 -47.92
N SER A 91 -7.11 4.49 -46.86
CA SER A 91 -6.57 5.16 -45.67
C SER A 91 -5.60 4.23 -44.97
N PHE A 92 -4.31 4.52 -45.08
CA PHE A 92 -3.31 3.89 -44.24
C PHE A 92 -3.26 4.67 -42.93
N ALA A 93 -3.94 4.15 -41.90
CA ALA A 93 -3.92 4.69 -40.56
C ALA A 93 -3.01 3.83 -39.65
N PRO A 94 -1.66 3.94 -39.77
CA PRO A 94 -0.74 3.19 -38.92
C PRO A 94 -0.99 3.46 -37.43
N GLY A 95 -1.56 4.63 -37.10
CA GLY A 95 -2.02 4.98 -35.76
C GLY A 95 -3.09 4.06 -35.17
N GLN A 96 -4.00 3.48 -35.98
CA GLN A 96 -5.04 2.60 -35.43
C GLN A 96 -4.47 1.29 -34.85
N ALA A 97 -3.31 0.83 -35.32
CA ALA A 97 -2.63 -0.35 -34.77
C ALA A 97 -2.14 -0.12 -33.32
N LEU A 98 -1.91 1.13 -32.92
CA LEU A 98 -1.46 1.49 -31.57
C LEU A 98 -2.64 1.63 -30.58
N LYS A 99 -3.89 1.56 -31.04
CA LYS A 99 -5.09 1.79 -30.21
C LYS A 99 -5.18 0.86 -29.00
N PRO A 100 -4.97 -0.47 -29.11
CA PRO A 100 -5.03 -1.36 -27.95
C PRO A 100 -3.98 -1.04 -26.89
N LEU A 101 -2.78 -0.62 -27.31
CA LEU A 101 -1.72 -0.22 -26.39
C LEU A 101 -2.07 1.06 -25.63
N ASN A 102 -2.65 2.05 -26.32
CA ASN A 102 -3.11 3.28 -25.66
C ASN A 102 -4.20 3.01 -24.60
N GLU A 103 -5.17 2.15 -24.91
CA GLU A 103 -6.22 1.76 -23.96
C GLU A 103 -5.64 1.08 -22.71
N LEU A 104 -4.61 0.24 -22.86
CA LEU A 104 -3.91 -0.38 -21.72
C LEU A 104 -3.15 0.65 -20.88
N ILE A 105 -2.47 1.61 -21.50
CA ILE A 105 -1.75 2.68 -20.81
C ILE A 105 -2.74 3.57 -20.04
N GLU A 106 -3.89 3.86 -20.63
CA GLU A 106 -4.94 4.67 -19.99
C GLU A 106 -5.55 3.96 -18.77
N GLN A 107 -5.86 2.67 -18.89
CA GLN A 107 -6.33 1.85 -17.76
C GLN A 107 -5.26 1.75 -16.67
N PHE A 108 -3.99 1.57 -17.04
CA PHE A 108 -2.89 1.56 -16.10
C PHE A 108 -2.76 2.86 -15.32
N ALA A 109 -2.81 3.99 -16.03
CA ALA A 109 -2.79 5.32 -15.41
C ALA A 109 -3.99 5.50 -14.46
N ALA A 110 -5.19 5.07 -14.85
CA ALA A 110 -6.37 5.13 -13.97
C ALA A 110 -6.18 4.32 -12.68
N VAL A 111 -5.60 3.13 -12.75
CA VAL A 111 -5.28 2.32 -11.56
C VAL A 111 -4.22 2.99 -10.69
N MET A 112 -3.13 3.51 -11.27
CA MET A 112 -2.09 4.20 -10.50
C MET A 112 -2.62 5.47 -9.82
N LEU A 113 -3.55 6.18 -10.46
CA LEU A 113 -4.25 7.32 -9.85
C LEU A 113 -5.10 6.86 -8.66
N ALA A 114 -5.88 5.79 -8.83
CA ALA A 114 -6.68 5.22 -7.74
C ALA A 114 -5.80 4.74 -6.57
N ALA A 115 -4.66 4.10 -6.85
CA ALA A 115 -3.67 3.70 -5.86
C ALA A 115 -3.10 4.92 -5.11
N SER A 116 -2.78 5.99 -5.82
CA SER A 116 -2.30 7.25 -5.24
C SER A 116 -3.34 7.88 -4.30
N VAL A 117 -4.61 7.91 -4.73
CA VAL A 117 -5.71 8.40 -3.88
C VAL A 117 -5.86 7.53 -2.63
N SER A 118 -5.78 6.21 -2.75
CA SER A 118 -5.84 5.28 -1.62
C SER A 118 -4.71 5.52 -0.61
N PHE A 119 -3.47 5.66 -1.07
CA PHE A 119 -2.35 6.02 -0.18
C PHE A 119 -2.53 7.40 0.46
N GLY A 120 -3.07 8.37 -0.28
CA GLY A 120 -3.42 9.69 0.27
C GLY A 120 -4.43 9.59 1.42
N ILE A 121 -5.48 8.78 1.26
CA ILE A 121 -6.47 8.50 2.32
C ILE A 121 -5.78 7.84 3.53
N GLN A 122 -4.90 6.86 3.30
CA GLN A 122 -4.15 6.22 4.38
C GLN A 122 -3.28 7.23 5.15
N LEU A 123 -2.64 8.18 4.47
CA LEU A 123 -1.83 9.21 5.11
C LEU A 123 -2.67 10.15 5.98
N VAL A 124 -3.88 10.51 5.53
CA VAL A 124 -4.85 11.29 6.32
C VAL A 124 -5.29 10.49 7.55
N LEU A 125 -5.64 9.21 7.39
CA LEU A 125 -6.02 8.33 8.50
C LEU A 125 -4.88 8.18 9.53
N LEU A 126 -3.63 8.02 9.08
CA LEU A 126 -2.44 7.99 9.94
C LEU A 126 -2.18 9.33 10.63
N SER A 127 -2.57 10.44 9.99
CA SER A 127 -2.47 11.77 10.59
C SER A 127 -3.47 11.94 11.74
N ILE A 128 -4.71 11.51 11.53
CA ILE A 128 -5.77 11.51 12.55
C ILE A 128 -5.43 10.54 13.69
N GLY A 129 -4.98 9.33 13.37
CA GLY A 129 -4.67 8.28 14.35
C GLY A 129 -3.50 8.63 15.27
N ALA A 130 -2.50 9.34 14.76
CA ALA A 130 -1.33 9.75 15.53
C ALA A 130 -1.56 11.03 16.37
N HIS A 131 -2.76 11.61 16.33
CA HIS A 131 -3.05 12.81 17.11
C HIS A 131 -2.87 12.53 18.61
N HIS A 132 -2.21 13.44 19.34
CA HIS A 132 -1.89 13.25 20.77
C HIS A 132 -3.15 12.94 21.62
N LEU A 133 -4.29 13.54 21.25
CA LEU A 133 -5.58 13.26 21.88
C LEU A 133 -5.94 11.77 21.88
N MET A 134 -5.66 11.06 20.79
CA MET A 134 -5.93 9.62 20.70
C MET A 134 -5.02 8.83 21.64
N SER A 135 -3.72 9.17 21.73
CA SER A 135 -2.80 8.56 22.70
C SER A 135 -3.24 8.82 24.15
N TYR A 136 -3.68 10.04 24.49
CA TYR A 136 -4.21 10.32 25.82
C TYR A 136 -5.47 9.52 26.13
N LEU A 137 -6.38 9.38 25.17
CA LEU A 137 -7.62 8.62 25.33
C LEU A 137 -7.31 7.12 25.56
N VAL A 138 -6.38 6.56 24.80
CA VAL A 138 -5.90 5.17 24.98
C VAL A 138 -5.30 4.98 26.37
N CYS A 139 -4.41 5.87 26.80
CA CYS A 139 -3.82 5.81 28.14
C CYS A 139 -4.87 5.95 29.25
N ALA A 140 -5.83 6.86 29.12
CA ALA A 140 -6.88 7.08 30.11
C ALA A 140 -7.79 5.86 30.28
N VAL A 141 -8.23 5.27 29.16
CA VAL A 141 -9.07 4.05 29.18
C VAL A 141 -8.27 2.85 29.69
N ALA A 142 -6.99 2.72 29.32
CA ALA A 142 -6.11 1.66 29.83
C ALA A 142 -5.92 1.77 31.34
N LEU A 143 -5.67 2.97 31.87
CA LEU A 143 -5.55 3.22 33.31
C LEU A 143 -6.85 2.92 34.04
N ALA A 144 -7.99 3.39 33.53
CA ALA A 144 -9.30 3.10 34.11
C ALA A 144 -9.55 1.58 34.18
N TRP A 145 -9.20 0.85 33.12
CA TRP A 145 -9.31 -0.61 33.08
C TRP A 145 -8.40 -1.29 34.11
N ILE A 146 -7.14 -0.86 34.23
CA ILE A 146 -6.19 -1.41 35.21
C ILE A 146 -6.66 -1.14 36.65
N VAL A 147 -7.07 0.09 36.96
CA VAL A 147 -7.53 0.47 38.30
C VAL A 147 -8.78 -0.32 38.69
N TRP A 148 -9.72 -0.50 37.75
CA TRP A 148 -10.93 -1.26 38.01
C TRP A 148 -10.63 -2.75 38.23
N ARG A 149 -9.77 -3.34 37.39
CA ARG A 149 -9.33 -4.74 37.52
C ARG A 149 -8.54 -4.96 38.81
N TRP A 150 -7.75 -3.99 39.25
CA TRP A 150 -7.02 -4.04 40.52
C TRP A 150 -7.98 -3.98 41.72
N ARG A 151 -8.97 -3.08 41.72
CA ARG A 151 -9.90 -2.91 42.85
C ARG A 151 -10.93 -4.01 42.99
N ARG A 152 -11.45 -4.56 41.88
CA ARG A 152 -12.61 -5.49 41.91
C ARG A 152 -12.29 -6.91 41.43
N GLY A 153 -11.06 -7.20 41.00
CA GLY A 153 -10.64 -8.53 40.53
C GLY A 153 -11.21 -8.94 39.15
N SER A 154 -12.38 -8.41 38.78
CA SER A 154 -13.02 -8.56 37.48
C SER A 154 -13.18 -7.19 36.79
N SER A 155 -13.07 -7.18 35.45
CA SER A 155 -13.33 -5.99 34.65
C SER A 155 -14.69 -6.14 33.96
N PRO A 156 -15.51 -5.08 33.91
CA PRO A 156 -16.71 -5.10 33.07
C PRO A 156 -16.31 -5.31 31.60
N ARG A 157 -17.05 -6.17 30.89
CA ARG A 157 -16.79 -6.52 29.48
C ARG A 157 -16.81 -5.29 28.56
N TRP A 158 -17.65 -4.30 28.84
CA TRP A 158 -17.73 -3.06 28.05
C TRP A 158 -16.42 -2.25 28.08
N LEU A 159 -15.75 -2.15 29.24
CA LEU A 159 -14.50 -1.40 29.38
C LEU A 159 -13.33 -2.09 28.66
N GLN A 160 -13.30 -3.43 28.70
CA GLN A 160 -12.34 -4.22 27.94
C GLN A 160 -12.58 -4.10 26.42
N SER A 161 -13.84 -4.17 25.97
CA SER A 161 -14.20 -3.94 24.56
C SER A 161 -13.85 -2.52 24.11
N ALA A 162 -14.05 -1.51 24.95
CA ALA A 162 -13.69 -0.13 24.65
C ALA A 162 -12.17 0.02 24.49
N LEU A 163 -11.37 -0.53 25.43
CA LEU A 163 -9.91 -0.52 25.34
C LEU A 163 -9.40 -1.22 24.07
N ILE A 164 -9.94 -2.41 23.78
CA ILE A 164 -9.56 -3.18 22.59
C ILE A 164 -9.95 -2.43 21.31
N GLY A 165 -11.16 -1.89 21.24
CA GLY A 165 -11.62 -1.11 20.08
C GLY A 165 -10.76 0.12 19.85
N LEU A 166 -10.38 0.82 20.92
CA LEU A 166 -9.55 2.02 20.85
C LEU A 166 -8.10 1.69 20.46
N LEU A 167 -7.54 0.58 20.96
CA LEU A 167 -6.26 0.04 20.51
C LEU A 167 -6.31 -0.36 19.03
N LEU A 168 -7.41 -0.97 18.59
CA LEU A 168 -7.65 -1.31 17.18
C LEU A 168 -7.62 -0.05 16.32
N VAL A 169 -8.36 0.99 16.69
CA VAL A 169 -8.38 2.25 15.93
C VAL A 169 -7.01 2.94 15.92
N ARG A 170 -6.31 2.97 17.07
CA ARG A 170 -4.98 3.61 17.19
C ARG A 170 -3.90 2.87 16.41
N PHE A 171 -3.91 1.54 16.46
CA PHE A 171 -2.79 0.72 16.00
C PHE A 171 -3.07 -0.06 14.73
N ALA A 172 -4.32 -0.32 14.31
CA ALA A 172 -4.57 -1.13 13.13
C ALA A 172 -4.10 -0.47 11.84
N VAL A 173 -4.31 0.85 11.69
CA VAL A 173 -3.85 1.56 10.48
C VAL A 173 -2.31 1.64 10.44
N PRO A 174 -1.59 2.04 11.50
CA PRO A 174 -0.12 2.01 11.51
C PRO A 174 0.47 0.61 11.34
N LEU A 175 -0.09 -0.41 12.01
CA LEU A 175 0.38 -1.79 11.85
C LEU A 175 0.14 -2.32 10.45
N ALA A 176 -1.02 -2.03 9.85
CA ALA A 176 -1.30 -2.44 8.47
C ALA A 176 -0.27 -1.84 7.51
N ALA A 177 0.04 -0.55 7.67
CA ALA A 177 1.04 0.14 6.87
C ALA A 177 2.44 -0.47 7.02
N VAL A 178 2.89 -0.76 8.25
CA VAL A 178 4.21 -1.38 8.48
C VAL A 178 4.26 -2.83 7.99
N ALA A 179 3.19 -3.61 8.20
CA ALA A 179 3.10 -4.98 7.69
C ALA A 179 3.18 -5.03 6.16
N ASN A 180 2.61 -4.01 5.49
CA ASN A 180 2.66 -3.86 4.04
C ASN A 180 4.09 -3.71 3.52
N GLU A 181 4.98 -3.03 4.25
CA GLU A 181 6.39 -2.90 3.86
C GLU A 181 7.12 -4.23 3.89
N GLY A 182 6.89 -5.04 4.94
CA GLY A 182 7.52 -6.35 5.05
C GLY A 182 7.17 -7.23 3.85
N LEU A 183 5.89 -7.24 3.46
CA LEU A 183 5.45 -8.01 2.30
C LEU A 183 5.97 -7.43 0.98
N TYR A 184 5.98 -6.10 0.86
CA TYR A 184 6.51 -5.42 -0.34
C TYR A 184 8.00 -5.74 -0.55
N ARG A 185 8.83 -5.64 0.48
CA ARG A 185 10.28 -5.91 0.37
C ARG A 185 10.58 -7.34 -0.05
N VAL A 186 9.86 -8.31 0.53
CA VAL A 186 10.14 -9.73 0.31
C VAL A 186 9.64 -10.20 -1.05
N PHE A 187 8.45 -9.73 -1.48
CA PHE A 187 7.78 -10.31 -2.64
C PHE A 187 7.67 -9.39 -3.84
N MET A 188 7.82 -8.07 -3.68
CA MET A 188 7.42 -7.10 -4.71
C MET A 188 8.52 -6.14 -5.16
N ALA A 189 9.58 -5.98 -4.37
CA ALA A 189 10.65 -5.04 -4.68
C ALA A 189 11.38 -5.35 -6.00
N ASN A 190 11.64 -6.64 -6.26
CA ASN A 190 12.32 -7.07 -7.50
C ASN A 190 11.43 -6.87 -8.73
N ASP A 191 10.17 -7.31 -8.65
CA ASP A 191 9.23 -7.20 -9.77
C ASP A 191 8.92 -5.74 -10.13
N TYR A 192 8.85 -4.86 -9.12
CA TYR A 192 8.67 -3.42 -9.34
C TYR A 192 9.85 -2.80 -10.10
N GLN A 193 11.10 -3.06 -9.69
CA GLN A 193 12.29 -2.51 -10.33
C GLN A 193 12.48 -3.02 -11.76
N VAL A 194 12.21 -4.30 -11.98
CA VAL A 194 12.25 -4.91 -13.32
C VAL A 194 11.16 -4.33 -14.23
N ALA A 195 9.98 -4.01 -13.69
CA ALA A 195 8.91 -3.40 -14.45
C ALA A 195 9.16 -1.90 -14.74
N LEU A 196 9.65 -1.11 -13.77
CA LEU A 196 9.95 0.31 -13.97
C LEU A 196 11.10 0.58 -14.94
N SER A 197 12.18 -0.21 -14.87
CA SER A 197 13.33 -0.05 -15.76
C SER A 197 13.00 -0.31 -17.23
N GLY A 198 11.91 -1.02 -17.52
CA GLY A 198 11.36 -1.15 -18.88
C GLY A 198 10.61 0.10 -19.36
N ILE A 199 10.04 0.89 -18.43
CA ILE A 199 9.22 2.05 -18.70
C ILE A 199 10.06 3.35 -18.78
N GLU A 200 11.02 3.52 -17.86
CA GLU A 200 11.84 4.74 -17.75
C GLU A 200 12.92 4.89 -18.83
N LYS A 201 13.25 3.83 -19.58
CA LYS A 201 14.27 3.90 -20.66
C LYS A 201 13.73 4.47 -21.99
N SER A 202 12.44 4.76 -22.08
CA SER A 202 11.78 5.26 -23.30
C SER A 202 11.44 6.76 -23.39
N PRO A 203 11.48 7.62 -22.35
CA PRO A 203 11.08 9.04 -22.51
C PRO A 203 12.11 9.91 -23.25
N THR A 204 13.41 9.63 -23.14
CA THR A 204 14.46 10.49 -23.72
C THR A 204 14.63 10.33 -25.23
N ALA A 205 14.13 9.24 -25.83
CA ALA A 205 14.17 9.06 -27.29
C ALA A 205 13.00 9.73 -28.02
N VAL A 206 11.99 10.23 -27.29
CA VAL A 206 10.75 10.75 -27.89
C VAL A 206 10.77 12.28 -28.01
N VAL A 207 11.50 12.98 -27.15
CA VAL A 207 11.64 14.45 -27.26
C VAL A 207 12.47 14.83 -28.48
N ASP A 208 13.50 14.05 -28.83
CA ASP A 208 14.33 14.27 -30.02
C ASP A 208 13.64 13.88 -31.34
N ALA A 209 12.63 13.00 -31.32
CA ALA A 209 11.85 12.62 -32.51
C ALA A 209 10.82 13.69 -32.94
N THR A 210 10.68 14.78 -32.18
CA THR A 210 9.81 15.92 -32.50
C THR A 210 10.56 17.07 -33.20
N GLN A 211 11.87 16.92 -33.45
CA GLN A 211 12.67 17.87 -34.23
C GLN A 211 13.20 17.21 -35.50
N GLU A 212 12.34 17.02 -36.52
CA GLU A 212 12.82 16.93 -37.90
C GLU A 212 11.98 17.79 -38.86
N ALA A 213 12.73 18.35 -39.82
CA ALA A 213 12.52 19.45 -40.75
C ALA A 213 11.32 19.34 -41.72
N PRO A 214 10.90 20.45 -42.37
CA PRO A 214 9.74 20.46 -43.25
C PRO A 214 9.93 19.51 -44.44
N VAL A 215 8.93 18.66 -44.66
CA VAL A 215 8.90 17.65 -45.72
C VAL A 215 8.88 18.34 -47.09
N ALA A 216 10.01 18.31 -47.78
CA ALA A 216 10.12 18.70 -49.19
C ALA A 216 9.37 17.70 -50.10
N GLN A 217 8.84 18.19 -51.21
CA GLN A 217 8.06 17.45 -52.20
C GLN A 217 8.89 16.34 -52.86
N GLU A 218 8.82 15.13 -52.32
CA GLU A 218 9.39 13.93 -52.95
C GLU A 218 8.33 13.13 -53.73
N GLY A 219 8.72 12.70 -54.93
CA GLY A 219 7.90 11.95 -55.87
C GLY A 219 7.49 10.57 -55.33
N TRP A 220 6.32 10.11 -55.77
CA TRP A 220 5.73 8.82 -55.37
C TRP A 220 6.62 7.60 -55.70
N ARG A 221 7.52 7.72 -56.68
CA ARG A 221 8.49 6.68 -57.06
C ARG A 221 9.59 6.51 -56.02
N ASP A 222 10.19 7.60 -55.56
CA ASP A 222 11.24 7.60 -54.52
C ASP A 222 10.71 7.10 -53.16
N ARG A 223 9.39 7.23 -52.94
CA ARG A 223 8.70 6.72 -51.76
C ARG A 223 8.50 5.19 -51.83
N ILE A 224 8.23 4.65 -53.02
CA ILE A 224 8.03 3.22 -53.25
C ILE A 224 9.38 2.47 -53.25
N GLU A 225 10.40 3.00 -53.91
CA GLU A 225 11.74 2.40 -53.92
C GLU A 225 12.38 2.33 -52.52
N ARG A 226 12.08 3.31 -51.64
CA ARG A 226 12.48 3.26 -50.23
C ARG A 226 11.69 2.25 -49.38
N TRP A 227 10.45 1.95 -49.76
CA TRP A 227 9.55 1.12 -48.96
C TRP A 227 9.63 -0.37 -49.34
N LEU A 228 9.88 -0.67 -50.61
CA LEU A 228 10.01 -2.03 -51.15
C LEU A 228 11.04 -2.91 -50.40
N PRO A 229 12.26 -2.44 -50.04
CA PRO A 229 13.21 -3.23 -49.26
C PRO A 229 12.84 -3.34 -47.76
N LYS A 230 11.88 -2.56 -47.26
CA LYS A 230 11.46 -2.57 -45.85
C LYS A 230 10.33 -3.56 -45.56
N LEU A 231 9.68 -4.14 -46.57
CA LEU A 231 8.60 -5.12 -46.44
C LEU A 231 8.95 -6.39 -45.63
N PRO A 232 10.11 -7.04 -45.81
CA PRO A 232 10.50 -8.18 -44.98
C PRO A 232 10.76 -7.76 -43.53
N ASN A 233 11.36 -6.58 -43.35
CA ASN A 233 11.62 -5.98 -42.05
C ASN A 233 10.32 -5.54 -41.37
N LEU A 234 9.27 -5.17 -42.10
CA LEU A 234 7.97 -4.79 -41.55
C LEU A 234 7.30 -5.94 -40.82
N LYS A 235 7.40 -7.18 -41.33
CA LYS A 235 6.85 -8.35 -40.63
C LYS A 235 7.64 -8.67 -39.36
N ALA A 236 8.98 -8.65 -39.43
CA ALA A 236 9.84 -8.85 -38.27
C ALA A 236 9.69 -7.72 -37.23
N THR A 237 9.54 -6.47 -37.67
CA THR A 237 9.29 -5.28 -36.84
C THR A 237 7.89 -5.34 -36.24
N TYR A 238 6.89 -5.81 -37.00
CA TYR A 238 5.53 -6.00 -36.50
C TYR A 238 5.47 -7.08 -35.43
N ASP A 239 6.15 -8.22 -35.65
CA ASP A 239 6.29 -9.26 -34.62
C ASP A 239 7.06 -8.76 -33.40
N GLN A 240 8.08 -7.91 -33.58
CA GLN A 240 8.81 -7.26 -32.48
C GLN A 240 7.93 -6.27 -31.71
N ILE A 241 7.11 -5.48 -32.40
CA ILE A 241 6.16 -4.54 -31.79
C ILE A 241 5.07 -5.31 -31.04
N LEU A 242 4.54 -6.39 -31.62
CA LEU A 242 3.55 -7.25 -30.96
C LEU A 242 4.12 -7.92 -29.71
N LYS A 243 5.34 -8.45 -29.79
CA LYS A 243 6.01 -9.10 -28.66
C LYS A 243 6.36 -8.09 -27.56
N SER A 244 6.83 -6.90 -27.94
CA SER A 244 7.07 -5.81 -27.01
C SER A 244 5.75 -5.33 -26.36
N ALA A 245 4.69 -5.14 -27.13
CA ALA A 245 3.38 -4.76 -26.60
C ALA A 245 2.81 -5.80 -25.62
N SER A 246 2.98 -7.10 -25.90
CA SER A 246 2.63 -8.19 -24.99
C SER A 246 3.43 -8.16 -23.69
N ASP A 247 4.75 -8.01 -23.78
CA ASP A 247 5.63 -7.91 -22.60
C ASP A 247 5.29 -6.68 -21.74
N TRP A 248 4.95 -5.55 -22.39
CA TRP A 248 4.50 -4.33 -21.72
C TRP A 248 3.14 -4.51 -21.06
N ALA A 249 2.19 -5.16 -21.73
CA ALA A 249 0.89 -5.49 -21.16
C ALA A 249 1.04 -6.38 -19.92
N GLU A 250 1.88 -7.42 -19.98
CA GLU A 250 2.15 -8.30 -18.84
C GLU A 250 2.78 -7.53 -17.67
N ARG A 251 3.76 -6.66 -17.94
CA ARG A 251 4.40 -5.81 -16.92
C ARG A 251 3.42 -4.84 -16.28
N ILE A 252 2.56 -4.21 -17.08
CA ILE A 252 1.50 -3.32 -16.62
C ILE A 252 0.51 -4.08 -15.72
N VAL A 253 0.04 -5.25 -16.14
CA VAL A 253 -0.88 -6.06 -15.33
C VAL A 253 -0.23 -6.49 -14.01
N LYS A 254 1.03 -6.91 -14.02
CA LYS A 254 1.77 -7.24 -12.80
C LYS A 254 1.87 -6.05 -11.86
N LEU A 255 2.21 -4.85 -12.38
CA LEU A 255 2.24 -3.63 -11.59
C LEU A 255 0.86 -3.27 -11.01
N ILE A 256 -0.20 -3.38 -11.81
CA ILE A 256 -1.58 -3.18 -11.34
C ILE A 256 -1.90 -4.12 -10.18
N ALA A 257 -1.65 -5.42 -10.36
CA ALA A 257 -1.89 -6.42 -9.34
C ALA A 257 -1.09 -6.11 -8.05
N LEU A 258 0.17 -5.72 -8.20
CA LEU A 258 1.07 -5.30 -7.13
C LEU A 258 0.46 -4.15 -6.31
N PHE A 259 0.07 -3.08 -6.99
CA PHE A 259 -0.47 -1.88 -6.36
C PHE A 259 -1.84 -2.11 -5.75
N VAL A 260 -2.72 -2.87 -6.40
CA VAL A 260 -4.04 -3.23 -5.85
C VAL A 260 -3.89 -4.09 -4.60
N LEU A 261 -2.98 -5.07 -4.64
CA LEU A 261 -2.66 -5.90 -3.49
C LEU A 261 -2.14 -5.04 -2.33
N GLN A 262 -1.22 -4.11 -2.61
CA GLN A 262 -0.63 -3.21 -1.63
C GLN A 262 -1.61 -2.18 -1.04
N THR A 263 -2.49 -1.60 -1.87
CA THR A 263 -3.34 -0.45 -1.47
C THR A 263 -4.71 -0.84 -0.95
N ILE A 264 -5.25 -1.99 -1.37
CA ILE A 264 -6.61 -2.41 -1.06
C ILE A 264 -6.61 -3.73 -0.29
N VAL A 265 -6.01 -4.77 -0.86
CA VAL A 265 -6.17 -6.13 -0.33
C VAL A 265 -5.47 -6.28 1.03
N LEU A 266 -4.20 -5.87 1.14
CA LEU A 266 -3.43 -6.06 2.37
C LEU A 266 -3.98 -5.25 3.55
N PRO A 267 -4.32 -3.95 3.39
CA PRO A 267 -4.96 -3.20 4.47
C PRO A 267 -6.27 -3.83 4.95
N LEU A 268 -7.11 -4.32 4.03
CA LEU A 268 -8.39 -4.95 4.38
C LEU A 268 -8.20 -6.29 5.10
N VAL A 269 -7.29 -7.13 4.61
CA VAL A 269 -6.94 -8.42 5.24
C VAL A 269 -6.40 -8.18 6.64
N PHE A 270 -5.54 -7.18 6.82
CA PHE A 270 -4.98 -6.84 8.13
C PHE A 270 -6.06 -6.35 9.10
N LEU A 271 -6.94 -5.45 8.64
CA LEU A 271 -8.04 -4.92 9.46
C LEU A 271 -9.00 -6.05 9.86
N PHE A 272 -9.32 -6.96 8.94
CA PHE A 272 -10.12 -8.15 9.22
C PHE A 272 -9.45 -9.08 10.26
N ALA A 273 -8.14 -9.34 10.11
CA ALA A 273 -7.37 -10.15 11.04
C ALA A 273 -7.33 -9.53 12.45
N ALA A 274 -7.05 -8.22 12.53
CA ALA A 274 -7.04 -7.46 13.78
C ALA A 274 -8.42 -7.48 14.47
N TRP A 275 -9.50 -7.29 13.70
CA TRP A 275 -10.87 -7.38 14.20
C TRP A 275 -11.21 -8.78 14.73
N ARG A 276 -10.78 -9.83 14.02
CA ARG A 276 -11.00 -11.22 14.44
C ARG A 276 -10.27 -11.54 15.74
N LEU A 277 -9.01 -11.11 15.89
CA LEU A 277 -8.21 -11.27 17.10
C LEU A 277 -8.83 -10.52 18.29
N ALA A 278 -9.27 -9.28 18.07
CA ALA A 278 -9.98 -8.50 19.08
C ALA A 278 -11.26 -9.19 19.55
N ARG A 279 -12.04 -9.74 18.62
CA ARG A 279 -13.27 -10.48 18.95
C ARG A 279 -12.98 -11.78 19.71
N ALA A 280 -11.88 -12.45 19.40
CA ALA A 280 -11.41 -13.63 20.14
C ALA A 280 -10.96 -13.25 21.56
N ALA A 281 -10.24 -12.14 21.75
CA ALA A 281 -9.81 -11.66 23.06
C ALA A 281 -10.96 -11.21 23.98
N ILE A 282 -12.09 -10.78 23.41
CA ILE A 282 -13.31 -10.42 24.18
C ILE A 282 -14.10 -11.67 24.61
N ARG A 283 -14.02 -12.76 23.82
CA ARG A 283 -14.60 -14.06 24.17
C ARG A 283 -13.61 -14.79 25.10
N GLU A 284 -13.71 -14.55 26.41
CA GLU A 284 -12.91 -15.32 27.38
C GLU A 284 -13.01 -16.83 27.09
N PRO A 285 -11.89 -17.58 27.18
CA PRO A 285 -11.93 -19.03 27.01
C PRO A 285 -12.87 -19.60 28.06
N LEU A 286 -13.87 -20.36 27.60
CA LEU A 286 -14.72 -21.18 28.46
C LEU A 286 -13.80 -22.01 29.37
N ARG A 287 -13.73 -21.62 30.63
CA ARG A 287 -13.03 -22.35 31.68
C ARG A 287 -13.78 -23.68 31.82
N LYS A 288 -13.28 -24.73 31.17
CA LYS A 288 -13.62 -26.11 31.52
C LYS A 288 -12.90 -26.47 32.81
#